data_AF-A0AAD7AAN3-F1
#
_entry.id   AF-A0AAD7AAN3-F1
#
_cell.length_a   1.000
_cell.length_b   1.000
_cell.length_c   1.000
_cell.angle_alpha   90.00
_cell.angle_beta   90.00
_cell.angle_gamma   90.00
#
_symmetry.space_group_name_H-M   'P 1'
#
loop_
_entity.id
_entity.type
_entity.pdbx_description
1 polymer ?
#
loop_
_entity_poly.entity_id
_entity_poly.type
_entity_poly.pdbx_seq_one_letter_code
_entity_poly.pdbx_strand_id
1 'polypeptide(L)'
;MVLTILNAKARPAQVRAWVQRARADMPEIKDVDTFARQVRAWWQDINPAWQKLSLLMVKKMGPWTFMDVPGQNGFLNVLICLKWWRERINKESEEWKDMLEDILWVLRQMNR
;
A
#
# COMPACT_ATOMS: atom_id res chain seq x y z
N MET A 1 22.53 11.52 6.87
CA MET A 1 21.69 10.62 6.06
C MET A 1 20.63 10.05 6.98
N VAL A 2 19.47 10.72 7.08
CA VAL A 2 18.36 10.25 7.90
C VAL A 2 17.71 9.13 7.09
N LEU A 3 17.86 7.89 7.54
CA LEU A 3 17.08 6.77 7.02
C LEU A 3 15.63 7.08 7.38
N THR A 4 14.88 7.68 6.44
CA THR A 4 13.45 7.84 6.56
C THR A 4 12.86 6.45 6.44
N ILE A 5 12.81 5.73 7.57
CA ILE A 5 12.06 4.48 7.71
C ILE A 5 10.64 4.84 7.29
N LEU A 6 10.22 4.36 6.11
CA LEU A 6 8.89 4.57 5.58
C LEU A 6 7.88 4.32 6.70
N ASN A 7 7.10 5.36 6.97
CA ASN A 7 6.60 5.69 8.29
C ASN A 7 5.71 4.56 8.83
N ALA A 8 6.21 3.79 9.80
CA ALA A 8 5.43 2.77 10.49
C ALA A 8 4.13 3.33 11.10
N LYS A 9 4.01 4.66 11.25
CA LYS A 9 2.83 5.37 11.76
C LYS A 9 1.62 5.30 10.84
N ALA A 10 1.79 5.22 9.51
CA ALA A 10 0.66 5.19 8.58
C ALA A 10 0.16 3.75 8.32
N ARG A 11 0.97 2.73 8.61
CA ARG A 11 0.58 1.32 8.42
C ARG A 11 -0.65 0.99 9.29
N PRO A 12 -1.71 0.39 8.72
CA PRO A 12 -2.84 -0.09 9.51
C PRO A 12 -2.40 -1.04 10.61
N ALA A 13 -2.92 -0.86 11.83
CA ALA A 13 -2.56 -1.66 13.00
C ALA A 13 -2.82 -3.17 12.79
N GLN A 14 -3.81 -3.49 11.98
CA GLN A 14 -4.17 -4.82 11.50
C GLN A 14 -2.97 -5.56 10.90
N VAL A 15 -2.14 -4.87 10.12
CA VAL A 15 -0.94 -5.47 9.51
C VAL A 15 0.08 -5.82 10.58
N ARG A 16 0.29 -4.94 11.57
CA ARG A 16 1.20 -5.21 12.68
C ARG A 16 0.75 -6.45 13.46
N ALA A 17 -0.55 -6.50 13.82
CA ALA A 17 -1.13 -7.63 14.53
C ALA A 17 -1.03 -8.94 13.73
N TRP A 18 -1.26 -8.90 12.42
CA TRP A 18 -1.13 -10.07 11.54
C TRP A 18 0.31 -10.57 11.46
N VAL A 19 1.28 -9.67 11.26
CA VAL A 19 2.71 -10.03 11.23
C VAL A 19 3.17 -10.61 12.56
N GLN A 20 2.74 -10.04 13.69
CA GLN A 20 3.06 -10.54 15.03
C GLN A 20 2.48 -11.93 15.31
N ARG A 21 1.36 -12.29 14.66
CA ARG A 21 0.73 -13.61 14.75
C ARG A 21 1.19 -14.55 13.62
N ALA A 22 2.45 -14.44 13.23
CA ALA A 22 3.07 -15.27 12.19
C ALA A 22 2.29 -15.30 10.85
N ARG A 23 1.55 -14.22 10.54
CA ARG A 23 0.76 -14.10 9.32
C ARG A 23 -0.37 -15.15 9.18
N ALA A 24 -0.87 -15.69 10.29
CA ALA A 24 -1.91 -16.72 10.29
C ALA A 24 -3.28 -16.18 9.79
N ASP A 25 -4.12 -15.68 10.71
CA ASP A 25 -5.50 -15.30 10.37
C ASP A 25 -5.64 -13.84 9.98
N MET A 26 -6.55 -13.57 9.04
CA MET A 26 -6.99 -12.21 8.72
C MET A 26 -7.48 -11.52 10.01
N PRO A 27 -6.94 -10.32 10.34
CA PRO A 27 -7.42 -9.56 11.49
C PRO A 27 -8.86 -9.09 11.28
N GLU A 28 -9.56 -8.85 12.37
CA GLU A 28 -10.90 -8.26 12.32
C GLU A 28 -10.82 -6.82 11.79
N ILE A 29 -11.65 -6.51 10.79
CA ILE A 29 -11.85 -5.16 10.25
C ILE A 29 -13.28 -4.74 10.58
N LYS A 30 -13.42 -3.91 11.62
CA LYS A 30 -14.73 -3.42 12.10
C LYS A 30 -15.28 -2.28 11.26
N ASP A 31 -14.40 -1.37 10.83
CA ASP A 31 -14.72 -0.22 9.99
C ASP A 31 -13.88 -0.31 8.70
N VAL A 32 -14.55 -0.73 7.62
CA VAL A 32 -13.92 -0.96 6.32
C VAL A 32 -13.50 0.35 5.67
N ASP A 33 -14.27 1.43 5.86
CA ASP A 33 -14.00 2.72 5.23
C ASP A 33 -12.80 3.41 5.88
N THR A 34 -12.69 3.33 7.21
CA THR A 34 -11.50 3.80 7.91
C THR A 34 -10.27 2.96 7.55
N PHE A 35 -10.42 1.63 7.47
CA PHE A 35 -9.33 0.76 7.02
C PHE A 35 -8.87 1.12 5.61
N ALA A 36 -9.80 1.28 4.66
CA ALA A 36 -9.53 1.70 3.29
C ALA A 36 -8.75 3.01 3.22
N ARG A 37 -9.20 4.04 3.95
CA ARG A 37 -8.50 5.34 4.02
C ARG A 37 -7.07 5.20 4.54
N GLN A 38 -6.86 4.40 5.60
CA GLN A 38 -5.53 4.16 6.16
C GLN A 38 -4.61 3.43 5.17
N VAL A 39 -5.13 2.40 4.49
CA VAL A 39 -4.38 1.64 3.49
C VAL A 39 -3.96 2.53 2.32
N ARG A 40 -4.87 3.37 1.80
CA ARG A 40 -4.56 4.34 0.74
C ARG A 40 -3.54 5.39 1.20
N ALA A 41 -3.70 5.96 2.39
CA ALA A 41 -2.75 6.94 2.93
C ALA A 41 -1.36 6.32 3.14
N TRP A 42 -1.31 5.08 3.63
CA TRP A 42 -0.06 4.35 3.78
C TRP A 42 0.59 4.06 2.43
N TRP A 43 -0.18 3.62 1.44
CA TRP A 43 0.31 3.42 0.07
C TRP A 43 0.90 4.70 -0.50
N GLN A 44 0.20 5.83 -0.41
CA GLN A 44 0.71 7.12 -0.84
C GLN A 44 2.01 7.49 -0.12
N ASP A 45 2.12 7.23 1.19
CA ASP A 45 3.32 7.57 1.96
C ASP A 45 4.54 6.75 1.53
N ILE A 46 4.37 5.44 1.32
CA ILE A 46 5.45 4.53 0.91
C ILE A 46 5.81 4.65 -0.56
N ASN A 47 4.91 5.20 -1.37
CA ASN A 47 5.14 5.39 -2.78
C ASN A 47 6.07 6.58 -3.03
N PRO A 48 7.16 6.43 -3.80
CA PRO A 48 8.08 7.52 -4.09
C PRO A 48 7.39 8.79 -4.62
N ALA A 49 7.98 9.93 -4.27
CA ALA A 49 7.41 11.27 -4.47
C ALA A 49 7.02 11.60 -5.92
N TRP A 50 7.64 10.95 -6.91
CA TRP A 50 7.32 11.16 -8.32
C TRP A 50 5.96 10.55 -8.74
N GLN A 51 5.36 9.65 -7.94
CA GLN A 51 4.00 9.16 -8.15
C GLN A 51 2.93 10.00 -7.43
N LYS A 52 3.30 10.80 -6.43
CA LYS A 52 2.39 11.71 -5.71
C LYS A 52 1.88 12.86 -6.60
N LEU A 53 2.47 13.08 -7.77
CA LEU A 53 2.22 14.21 -8.67
C LEU A 53 1.26 13.92 -9.84
N SER A 54 0.78 12.69 -10.02
CA SER A 54 0.04 12.33 -11.25
C SER A 54 -1.42 11.95 -11.01
N LEU A 55 -2.28 12.96 -10.83
CA LEU A 55 -3.67 12.84 -11.29
C LEU A 55 -3.85 13.45 -12.71
N LEU A 56 -2.92 14.31 -13.15
CA LEU A 56 -3.02 15.03 -14.44
C LEU A 56 -1.70 15.18 -15.22
N MET A 57 -0.56 14.73 -14.68
CA MET A 57 0.72 14.76 -15.38
C MET A 57 1.18 13.35 -15.67
N VAL A 58 1.57 13.10 -16.93
CA VAL A 58 2.18 11.85 -17.41
C VAL A 58 3.11 11.27 -16.34
N LYS A 59 2.81 10.06 -15.85
CA LYS A 59 3.65 9.31 -14.89
C LYS A 59 5.06 9.16 -15.48
N LYS A 60 5.94 10.15 -15.23
CA LYS A 60 7.34 10.13 -15.66
C LYS A 60 8.18 9.54 -14.54
N MET A 61 8.91 8.49 -14.88
CA MET A 61 9.76 7.74 -13.96
C MET A 61 10.87 8.63 -13.41
N GLY A 62 11.02 8.65 -12.08
CA GLY A 62 12.26 9.03 -11.39
C GLY A 62 13.07 7.78 -11.01
N PRO A 63 14.38 7.91 -10.72
CA PRO A 63 15.20 6.76 -10.36
C PRO A 63 14.66 6.07 -9.10
N TRP A 64 14.54 4.74 -9.19
CA TRP A 64 14.09 3.84 -8.11
C TRP A 64 15.13 3.65 -6.99
N THR A 65 16.26 4.36 -7.06
CA THR A 65 17.39 4.30 -6.10
C THR A 65 17.01 4.70 -4.68
N PHE A 66 15.79 5.20 -4.45
CA PHE A 66 15.26 5.53 -3.12
C PHE A 66 14.43 4.40 -2.49
N MET A 67 14.27 3.25 -3.16
CA MET A 67 13.62 2.05 -2.57
C MET A 67 14.57 1.18 -1.74
N ASP A 68 15.77 1.65 -1.41
CA ASP A 68 16.70 1.04 -0.43
C ASP A 68 16.22 1.20 1.03
N VAL A 69 14.94 0.92 1.28
CA VAL A 69 14.30 0.98 2.61
C VAL A 69 13.76 -0.43 2.90
N PRO A 70 13.97 -0.99 4.10
CA PRO A 70 14.11 -2.43 4.26
C PRO A 70 12.81 -3.19 3.99
N GLY A 71 12.88 -4.06 2.98
CA GLY A 71 12.11 -5.29 2.87
C GLY A 71 11.19 -5.32 1.65
N GLN A 72 11.46 -6.29 0.77
CA GLN A 72 10.55 -6.81 -0.27
C GLN A 72 9.10 -7.05 0.23
N ASN A 73 8.88 -7.09 1.55
CA ASN A 73 7.60 -7.28 2.20
C ASN A 73 6.70 -6.03 2.29
N GLY A 74 7.19 -4.81 2.00
CA GLY A 74 6.38 -3.58 2.04
C GLY A 74 5.17 -3.65 1.10
N PHE A 75 5.42 -3.99 -0.17
CA PHE A 75 4.38 -4.18 -1.20
C PHE A 75 3.48 -5.37 -0.89
N LEU A 76 4.03 -6.49 -0.43
CA LEU A 76 3.24 -7.68 -0.05
C LEU A 76 2.24 -7.37 1.07
N ASN A 77 2.64 -6.53 2.03
CA ASN A 77 1.76 -6.09 3.11
C ASN A 77 0.68 -5.10 2.63
N VAL A 78 0.89 -4.35 1.55
CA VAL A 78 -0.18 -3.54 0.94
C VAL A 78 -1.15 -4.43 0.17
N LEU A 79 -0.63 -5.42 -0.58
CA LEU A 79 -1.46 -6.39 -1.30
C LEU A 79 -2.36 -7.19 -0.36
N ILE A 80 -1.86 -7.62 0.82
CA ILE A 80 -2.70 -8.32 1.79
C ILE A 80 -3.79 -7.40 2.35
N CYS A 81 -3.50 -6.11 2.56
CA CYS A 81 -4.52 -5.14 2.96
C CYS A 81 -5.59 -4.98 1.88
N LEU A 82 -5.19 -4.92 0.61
CA LEU A 82 -6.12 -4.80 -0.51
C LEU A 82 -7.02 -6.04 -0.61
N LYS A 83 -6.45 -7.24 -0.37
CA LYS A 83 -7.22 -8.48 -0.25
C LYS A 83 -8.25 -8.38 0.88
N TRP A 84 -7.83 -8.02 2.10
CA TRP A 84 -8.75 -7.92 3.24
C TRP A 84 -9.84 -6.86 3.02
N TRP A 85 -9.50 -5.73 2.40
CA TRP A 85 -10.48 -4.72 2.03
C TRP A 85 -11.51 -5.30 1.05
N ARG A 86 -11.06 -6.03 0.01
CA ARG A 86 -11.97 -6.65 -0.97
C ARG A 86 -12.95 -7.63 -0.34
N GLU A 87 -12.48 -8.43 0.62
CA GLU A 87 -13.29 -9.42 1.35
C GLU A 87 -14.34 -8.79 2.26
N ARG A 88 -14.25 -7.49 2.55
CA ARG A 88 -15.18 -6.77 3.45
C ARG A 88 -16.12 -5.80 2.74
N ILE A 89 -15.98 -5.60 1.43
CA ILE A 89 -16.93 -4.82 0.63
C ILE A 89 -17.94 -5.74 -0.06
N ASN A 90 -19.22 -5.42 0.07
CA ASN A 90 -20.32 -6.18 -0.54
C ASN A 90 -20.68 -5.70 -1.95
N LYS A 91 -20.14 -4.56 -2.37
CA LYS A 91 -20.37 -3.93 -3.67
C LYS A 91 -19.03 -3.58 -4.30
N GLU A 92 -19.03 -3.31 -5.60
CA GLU A 92 -17.85 -2.75 -6.24
C GLU A 92 -17.48 -1.40 -5.60
N SER A 93 -16.17 -1.16 -5.45
CA SER A 93 -15.61 0.11 -4.98
C SER A 93 -14.60 0.56 -6.02
N GLU A 94 -14.85 1.74 -6.59
CA GLU A 94 -13.92 2.37 -7.53
C GLU A 94 -12.60 2.70 -6.84
N GLU A 95 -12.62 3.11 -5.57
CA GLU A 95 -11.40 3.41 -4.83
C GLU A 95 -10.51 2.17 -4.61
N TRP A 96 -11.13 0.99 -4.50
CA TRP A 96 -10.40 -0.26 -4.43
C TRP A 96 -9.77 -0.61 -5.79
N LYS A 97 -10.51 -0.42 -6.89
CA LYS A 97 -10.03 -0.66 -8.26
C LYS A 97 -8.89 0.28 -8.61
N ASP A 98 -9.04 1.58 -8.37
CA ASP A 98 -8.02 2.60 -8.59
C ASP A 98 -6.72 2.24 -7.88
N MET A 99 -6.83 1.81 -6.62
CA MET A 99 -5.67 1.39 -5.83
C MET A 99 -5.01 0.13 -6.41
N LEU A 100 -5.80 -0.86 -6.85
CA LEU A 100 -5.28 -2.05 -7.50
C LEU A 100 -4.52 -1.70 -8.79
N GLU A 101 -5.10 -0.85 -9.63
CA GLU A 101 -4.49 -0.41 -10.89
C GLU A 101 -3.18 0.34 -10.65
N ASP A 102 -3.15 1.20 -9.63
CA ASP A 102 -1.96 1.96 -9.27
C ASP A 102 -0.83 1.04 -8.78
N ILE A 103 -1.15 0.04 -7.94
CA ILE A 103 -0.19 -0.98 -7.49
C ILE A 103 0.30 -1.84 -8.67
N LEU A 104 -0.61 -2.30 -9.53
CA LEU A 104 -0.26 -3.09 -10.72
C LEU A 104 0.65 -2.32 -11.66
N TRP A 105 0.39 -1.03 -11.85
CA TRP A 105 1.24 -0.16 -12.65
C TRP A 105 2.67 -0.11 -12.09
N VAL A 106 2.81 0.07 -10.77
CA VAL A 106 4.12 0.07 -10.08
C VAL A 106 4.84 -1.27 -10.23
N LEU A 107 4.16 -2.38 -9.94
CA LEU A 107 4.75 -3.73 -10.04
C LEU A 107 5.24 -4.04 -11.45
N ARG A 108 4.51 -3.59 -12.49
CA ARG A 108 4.93 -3.73 -13.89
C ARG A 108 6.21 -2.93 -14.21
N GLN A 109 6.44 -1.82 -13.52
CA GLN A 109 7.68 -1.05 -13.71
C GLN A 109 8.87 -1.69 -12.98
N MET A 110 8.65 -2.40 -11.89
CA MET A 110 9.71 -3.09 -11.14
C MET A 110 10.24 -4.35 -11.85
N ASN A 111 9.45 -4.93 -12.75
CA ASN A 111 9.79 -6.16 -13.48
C ASN A 111 10.40 -5.88 -14.87
N ARG A 112 11.02 -4.71 -15.05
CA ARG A 112 11.73 -4.27 -16.27
C ARG A 112 13.16 -3.89 -15.92
#